data_AF-A0A1C6DX17-F1
#
_entry.id   AF-A0A1C6DX17-F1
#
_cell.length_a   1.000
_cell.length_b   1.000
_cell.length_c   1.000
_cell.angle_alpha   90.00
_cell.angle_beta   90.00
_cell.angle_gamma   90.00
#
_symmetry.space_group_name_H-M   'P 1'
#
loop_
_entity.id
_entity.type
_entity.pdbx_description
1 polymer ?
#
loop_
_entity_poly.entity_id
_entity_poly.type
_entity_poly.pdbx_seq_one_letter_code
_entity_poly.pdbx_strand_id
1 'polypeptide(L)'
;MLPAISEPRKEVSKYAPKMLTMHIDPSKIREVIGSGGKVIQKIVADTGAKIDINDDGSIFIAGVDAASCDAAKKCIDDIVFVPEVGALYYGRVVRLMTFGAFVELAPGKDGLVHISKLADHRIEKVEDACKVGDMMWVKVTDIDEKGRVNLSHKDAVKEIKAKEAAGERIK
;
A
#
# COMPACT_ATOMS: atom_id res chain seq x y z
N MET A 1 -6.14 -16.36 -49.58
CA MET A 1 -6.01 -15.50 -48.38
C MET A 1 -5.62 -16.39 -47.22
N LEU A 2 -4.38 -16.31 -46.74
CA LEU A 2 -3.96 -17.03 -45.54
C LEU A 2 -4.74 -16.44 -44.35
N PRO A 3 -5.38 -17.25 -43.49
CA PRO A 3 -6.14 -16.76 -42.36
C PRO A 3 -5.16 -16.12 -41.36
N ALA A 4 -5.04 -14.79 -41.46
CA ALA A 4 -4.19 -14.00 -40.61
C ALA A 4 -4.90 -13.81 -39.26
N ILE A 5 -4.66 -14.78 -38.37
CA ILE A 5 -4.95 -14.80 -36.92
C ILE A 5 -6.46 -14.83 -36.56
N SER A 6 -6.87 -15.83 -35.76
CA SER A 6 -8.25 -16.04 -35.32
C SER A 6 -8.66 -15.25 -34.07
N GLU A 7 -7.69 -14.81 -33.26
CA GLU A 7 -7.91 -14.02 -32.04
C GLU A 7 -6.86 -12.90 -31.93
N PRO A 8 -7.20 -11.74 -31.34
CA PRO A 8 -6.22 -10.72 -31.00
C PRO A 8 -5.11 -11.32 -30.11
N ARG A 9 -3.85 -10.96 -30.37
CA ARG A 9 -2.75 -11.42 -29.50
C ARG A 9 -3.02 -10.95 -28.06
N LYS A 10 -3.09 -11.90 -27.12
CA LYS A 10 -3.34 -11.62 -25.69
C LYS A 10 -2.26 -10.78 -25.03
N GLU A 11 -1.05 -10.76 -25.61
CA GLU A 11 0.06 -9.97 -25.09
C GLU A 11 0.61 -9.03 -26.15
N VAL A 12 0.69 -7.75 -25.78
CA VAL A 12 1.33 -6.72 -26.58
C VAL A 12 2.84 -6.96 -26.61
N SER A 13 3.49 -6.62 -27.72
CA SER A 13 4.93 -6.81 -27.94
C SER A 13 5.79 -6.29 -26.77
N LYS A 14 6.94 -6.91 -26.52
CA LYS A 14 7.89 -6.54 -25.44
C LYS A 14 8.35 -5.08 -25.46
N TYR A 15 8.30 -4.42 -26.62
CA TYR A 15 8.69 -3.03 -26.84
C TYR A 15 7.49 -2.11 -27.12
N ALA A 16 6.27 -2.66 -27.13
CA ALA A 16 5.08 -1.86 -27.33
C ALA A 16 4.74 -1.15 -26.02
N PRO A 17 4.37 0.15 -26.08
CA PRO A 17 3.98 0.87 -24.90
C PRO A 17 2.81 0.16 -24.20
N LYS A 18 3.01 -0.20 -22.94
CA LYS A 18 1.94 -0.77 -22.13
C LYS A 18 1.19 0.40 -21.50
N MET A 19 -0.09 0.51 -21.80
CA MET A 19 -1.00 1.37 -21.06
C MET A 19 -1.60 0.57 -19.91
N LEU A 20 -1.30 0.99 -18.69
CA LEU A 20 -1.95 0.50 -17.49
C LEU A 20 -2.90 1.59 -17.01
N THR A 21 -4.16 1.23 -16.84
CA THR A 21 -5.17 2.10 -16.23
C THR A 21 -5.37 1.66 -14.79
N MET A 22 -5.33 2.62 -13.88
CA MET A 22 -5.65 2.45 -12.46
C MET A 22 -6.68 3.48 -12.05
N HIS A 23 -7.52 3.14 -11.07
CA HIS A 23 -8.55 4.04 -10.57
C HIS A 23 -8.32 4.33 -9.10
N ILE A 24 -8.41 5.61 -8.73
CA ILE A 24 -8.07 6.15 -7.41
C ILE A 24 -9.12 7.17 -6.99
N ASP A 25 -9.34 7.33 -5.68
CA ASP A 25 -10.24 8.34 -5.14
C ASP A 25 -9.86 9.77 -5.59
N PRO A 26 -10.80 10.57 -6.14
CA PRO A 26 -10.55 11.93 -6.62
C PRO A 26 -9.93 12.87 -5.58
N SER A 27 -10.23 12.66 -4.30
CA SER A 27 -9.68 13.43 -3.19
C SER A 27 -8.15 13.31 -3.06
N LYS A 28 -7.57 12.20 -3.52
CA LYS A 28 -6.14 11.89 -3.40
C LYS A 28 -5.32 12.34 -4.61
N ILE A 29 -5.97 12.71 -5.72
CA ILE A 29 -5.31 13.24 -6.93
C ILE A 29 -4.39 14.42 -6.58
N ARG A 30 -4.83 15.29 -5.66
CA ARG A 30 -4.06 16.46 -5.24
C ARG A 30 -2.75 16.10 -4.54
N GLU A 31 -2.71 14.98 -3.81
CA GLU A 31 -1.50 14.47 -3.15
C GLU A 31 -0.54 13.85 -4.18
N VAL A 32 -1.07 13.10 -5.14
CA VAL A 32 -0.27 12.47 -6.21
C VAL A 32 0.36 13.51 -7.12
N ILE A 33 -0.38 14.56 -7.51
CA ILE A 33 0.16 15.70 -8.27
C ILE A 33 1.19 16.47 -7.44
N GLY A 34 0.92 16.63 -6.14
CA GLY A 34 1.68 17.51 -5.25
C GLY A 34 1.48 18.99 -5.58
N SER A 35 2.24 19.89 -4.93
CA SER A 35 2.15 21.33 -5.18
C SER A 35 2.67 21.70 -6.58
N GLY A 36 1.76 21.82 -7.54
CA GLY A 36 2.05 22.22 -8.92
C GLY A 36 2.68 21.11 -9.78
N GLY A 37 2.39 19.84 -9.52
CA GLY A 37 2.87 18.73 -10.35
C GLY A 37 4.28 18.24 -10.00
N LYS A 38 4.90 18.75 -8.93
CA LYS A 38 6.28 18.39 -8.54
C LYS A 38 6.48 16.91 -8.26
N VAL A 39 5.48 16.25 -7.69
CA VAL A 39 5.57 14.82 -7.32
C VAL A 39 5.49 13.97 -8.59
N ILE A 40 4.53 14.24 -9.47
CA ILE A 40 4.43 13.58 -10.79
C ILE A 40 5.69 13.82 -11.62
N GLN A 41 6.20 15.05 -11.69
CA GLN A 41 7.40 15.35 -12.45
C GLN A 41 8.62 14.57 -11.95
N LYS A 42 8.76 14.38 -10.62
CA LYS A 42 9.80 13.50 -10.06
C LYS A 42 9.60 12.05 -10.47
N ILE A 43 8.38 11.51 -10.35
CA ILE A 43 8.11 10.12 -10.71
C ILE A 43 8.35 9.88 -12.20
N VAL A 44 7.92 10.79 -13.06
CA VAL A 44 8.18 10.74 -14.52
C VAL A 44 9.67 10.83 -14.80
N ALA A 45 10.42 11.68 -14.07
CA ALA A 45 11.88 11.79 -14.23
C ALA A 45 12.63 10.52 -13.76
N ASP A 46 12.19 9.91 -12.66
CA ASP A 46 12.83 8.73 -12.08
C ASP A 46 12.49 7.45 -12.86
N THR A 47 11.25 7.33 -13.36
CA THR A 47 10.76 6.11 -14.02
C THR A 47 10.80 6.19 -15.55
N GLY A 48 10.83 7.39 -16.13
CA GLY A 48 10.75 7.62 -17.57
C GLY A 48 9.39 7.31 -18.19
N ALA A 49 8.38 6.96 -17.38
CA ALA A 49 7.02 6.69 -17.83
C ALA A 49 6.20 7.98 -17.95
N LYS A 50 5.29 8.06 -18.93
CA LYS A 50 4.26 9.10 -19.00
C LYS A 50 3.13 8.72 -18.05
N ILE A 51 2.75 9.64 -17.18
CA ILE A 51 1.68 9.47 -16.21
C ILE A 51 0.67 10.58 -16.47
N ASP A 52 -0.51 10.22 -16.94
CA ASP A 52 -1.64 11.12 -17.13
C ASP A 52 -2.68 10.82 -16.04
N ILE A 53 -3.12 11.86 -15.33
CA ILE A 53 -4.16 11.74 -14.31
C ILE A 53 -5.37 12.54 -14.78
N ASN A 54 -6.51 11.87 -14.83
CA ASN A 54 -7.80 12.50 -15.12
C ASN A 54 -8.52 12.90 -13.83
N ASP A 55 -9.39 13.91 -13.92
CA ASP A 55 -10.20 14.41 -12.80
C ASP A 55 -11.21 13.37 -12.26
N ASP A 56 -11.47 12.30 -13.02
CA ASP A 56 -12.31 11.18 -12.62
C ASP A 56 -11.59 10.17 -11.70
N GLY A 57 -10.29 10.36 -11.44
CA GLY A 57 -9.48 9.45 -10.64
C GLY A 57 -8.81 8.34 -11.46
N SER A 58 -8.93 8.36 -12.78
CA SER A 58 -8.26 7.42 -13.66
C SER A 58 -6.82 7.87 -13.93
N ILE A 59 -5.84 7.07 -13.49
CA ILE A 59 -4.42 7.26 -13.80
C ILE A 59 -4.04 6.35 -14.96
N PHE A 60 -3.50 6.94 -16.01
CA PHE A 60 -2.95 6.25 -17.17
C PHE A 60 -1.42 6.29 -17.12
N ILE A 61 -0.80 5.13 -16.97
CA ILE A 61 0.64 4.98 -17.01
C ILE A 61 0.99 4.40 -18.39
N ALA A 62 1.71 5.18 -19.19
CA ALA A 62 2.21 4.80 -20.50
C ALA A 62 3.75 4.81 -20.50
N GLY A 63 4.36 3.64 -20.58
CA GLY A 63 5.81 3.50 -20.67
C GLY A 63 6.21 2.59 -21.82
N VAL A 64 7.39 2.85 -22.41
CA VAL A 64 8.01 2.03 -23.47
C VAL A 64 8.55 0.71 -22.93
N ASP A 65 8.97 0.68 -21.66
CA ASP A 65 9.52 -0.49 -20.99
C ASP A 65 8.57 -1.04 -19.92
N ALA A 66 8.44 -2.37 -19.87
CA ALA A 66 7.67 -3.04 -18.82
C ALA A 66 8.21 -2.74 -17.41
N ALA A 67 9.53 -2.65 -17.25
CA ALA A 67 10.17 -2.37 -15.96
C ALA A 67 9.87 -0.95 -15.46
N SER A 68 9.86 0.05 -16.35
CA SER A 68 9.49 1.43 -16.02
C SER A 68 8.02 1.56 -15.66
N CYS A 69 7.13 0.84 -16.37
CA CYS A 69 5.71 0.78 -16.03
C CYS A 69 5.50 0.15 -14.65
N ASP A 70 6.18 -0.96 -14.34
CA ASP A 70 6.07 -1.62 -13.04
C ASP A 70 6.65 -0.77 -11.90
N ALA A 71 7.74 -0.04 -12.14
CA ALA A 71 8.33 0.89 -11.17
C ALA A 71 7.41 2.09 -10.90
N ALA A 72 6.88 2.71 -11.97
CA ALA A 72 5.91 3.81 -11.85
C ALA A 72 4.64 3.37 -11.15
N LYS A 73 4.14 2.17 -11.48
CA LYS A 73 2.98 1.57 -10.82
C LYS A 73 3.24 1.41 -9.31
N LYS A 74 4.38 0.84 -8.92
CA LYS A 74 4.75 0.68 -7.51
C LYS A 74 4.88 2.03 -6.79
N CYS A 75 5.54 3.01 -7.39
CA CYS A 75 5.66 4.34 -6.78
C CYS A 75 4.30 5.03 -6.61
N ILE A 76 3.38 4.88 -7.57
CA ILE A 76 2.03 5.43 -7.47
C ILE A 76 1.23 4.66 -6.42
N ASP A 77 1.28 3.33 -6.43
CA ASP A 77 0.65 2.49 -5.40
C ASP A 77 1.14 2.88 -4.02
N ASP A 78 2.45 3.06 -3.80
CA ASP A 78 3.05 3.47 -2.53
C ASP A 78 2.53 4.84 -2.04
N ILE A 79 2.40 5.82 -2.93
CA ILE A 79 1.89 7.16 -2.59
C ILE A 79 0.40 7.12 -2.30
N VAL A 80 -0.33 6.32 -3.07
CA VAL A 80 -1.79 6.23 -3.02
C VAL A 80 -2.26 5.22 -1.97
N PHE A 81 -1.35 4.39 -1.45
CA PHE A 81 -1.66 3.39 -0.45
C PHE A 81 -2.19 4.07 0.80
N VAL A 82 -3.51 4.04 0.91
CA VAL A 82 -4.20 4.45 2.12
C VAL A 82 -4.49 3.18 2.89
N PRO A 83 -3.92 3.02 4.09
CA PRO A 83 -4.36 1.96 4.97
C PRO A 83 -5.88 2.09 5.13
N GLU A 84 -6.64 1.07 4.79
CA GLU A 84 -8.07 1.07 5.00
C GLU A 84 -8.36 0.73 6.46
N VAL A 85 -9.26 1.49 7.10
CA VAL A 85 -9.72 1.17 8.45
C VAL A 85 -10.41 -0.18 8.42
N GLY A 86 -9.91 -1.12 9.21
CA GLY A 86 -10.38 -2.50 9.22
C GLY A 86 -9.53 -3.49 8.44
N ALA A 87 -8.60 -3.04 7.59
CA ALA A 87 -7.73 -3.93 6.85
C ALA A 87 -6.60 -4.49 7.73
N LEU A 88 -6.22 -5.74 7.43
CA LEU A 88 -5.08 -6.43 8.02
C LEU A 88 -3.86 -6.17 7.14
N TYR A 89 -2.79 -5.67 7.75
CA TYR A 89 -1.53 -5.43 7.08
C TYR A 89 -0.42 -6.18 7.79
N TYR A 90 0.59 -6.56 7.03
CA TYR A 90 1.82 -7.13 7.57
C TYR A 90 2.89 -6.04 7.53
N GLY A 91 3.20 -5.49 8.71
CA GLY A 91 4.08 -4.34 8.83
C GLY A 91 5.32 -4.65 9.66
N ARG A 92 6.35 -3.83 9.47
CA ARG A 92 7.62 -3.97 10.20
C ARG A 92 7.69 -2.94 11.33
N VAL A 93 8.10 -3.37 12.52
CA VAL A 93 8.33 -2.46 13.65
C VAL A 93 9.56 -1.59 13.36
N VAL A 94 9.38 -0.29 13.17
CA VAL A 94 10.50 0.64 12.91
C VAL A 94 11.05 1.18 14.22
N ARG A 95 10.20 1.37 15.23
CA ARG A 95 10.58 1.98 16.49
C ARG A 95 9.68 1.54 17.63
N LEU A 96 10.26 1.38 18.82
CA LEU A 96 9.52 1.11 20.06
C LEU A 96 9.55 2.35 20.97
N MET A 97 8.46 2.61 21.67
CA MET A 97 8.35 3.57 22.75
C MET A 97 7.74 2.89 23.99
N THR A 98 7.80 3.54 25.15
CA THR A 98 7.25 3.00 26.41
C THR A 98 5.73 2.79 26.38
N PHE A 99 5.00 3.53 25.55
CA PHE A 99 3.54 3.44 25.45
C PHE A 99 3.04 2.73 24.17
N GLY A 100 3.93 2.35 23.25
CA GLY A 100 3.54 1.70 22.01
C GLY A 100 4.67 1.40 21.03
N ALA A 101 4.36 0.67 19.97
CA ALA A 101 5.27 0.31 18.88
C ALA A 101 4.84 1.02 17.59
N PHE A 102 5.79 1.64 16.88
CA PHE A 102 5.59 2.14 15.53
C PHE A 102 5.86 1.04 14.52
N VAL A 103 4.85 0.75 13.70
CA VAL A 103 4.87 -0.27 12.65
C VAL A 103 4.67 0.44 11.32
N GLU A 104 5.63 0.28 10.42
CA GLU A 104 5.56 0.74 9.04
C GLU A 104 4.76 -0.27 8.23
N LEU A 105 3.69 0.21 7.61
CA LEU A 105 2.78 -0.57 6.78
C LEU A 105 3.17 -0.44 5.31
N ALA A 106 3.54 0.77 4.92
CA ALA A 106 3.91 1.18 3.57
C ALA A 106 4.84 2.40 3.67
N PRO A 107 5.70 2.66 2.67
CA PRO A 107 6.63 3.79 2.70
C PRO A 107 5.89 5.13 2.87
N GLY A 108 6.14 5.80 4.01
CA GLY A 108 5.49 7.06 4.37
C GLY A 108 4.19 6.94 5.17
N LYS A 109 3.76 5.71 5.52
CA LYS A 109 2.61 5.44 6.39
C LYS A 109 3.04 4.60 7.59
N ASP A 110 3.31 5.30 8.69
CA ASP A 110 3.58 4.70 9.99
C ASP A 110 2.29 4.60 10.81
N GLY A 111 2.11 3.46 11.47
CA GLY A 111 1.05 3.29 12.44
C GLY A 111 1.57 3.03 13.85
N LEU A 112 0.82 3.47 14.85
CA LEU A 112 1.15 3.28 16.25
C LEU A 112 0.27 2.17 16.83
N VAL A 113 0.91 1.13 17.36
CA VAL A 113 0.26 0.10 18.16
C VAL A 113 0.41 0.47 19.64
N HIS A 114 -0.69 0.76 20.32
CA HIS A 114 -0.65 1.04 21.76
C HIS A 114 -0.32 -0.23 22.56
N ILE A 115 0.40 -0.13 23.68
CA ILE A 115 0.79 -1.29 24.51
C ILE A 115 -0.41 -2.16 24.93
N SER A 116 -1.57 -1.53 25.17
CA SER A 116 -2.83 -2.22 25.51
C SER A 116 -3.46 -3.01 24.36
N LYS A 117 -3.02 -2.75 23.13
CA LYS A 117 -3.51 -3.39 21.89
C LYS A 117 -2.47 -4.34 21.28
N LEU A 118 -1.32 -4.51 21.94
CA LEU A 118 -0.24 -5.41 21.51
C LEU A 118 -0.54 -6.88 21.85
N ALA A 119 -1.17 -7.18 22.98
CA ALA A 119 -1.59 -8.53 23.30
C ALA A 119 -2.81 -8.60 24.23
N ASP A 120 -3.40 -9.79 24.36
CA ASP A 120 -4.52 -10.05 25.28
C ASP A 120 -4.11 -10.09 26.77
N HIS A 121 -2.81 -10.20 27.05
CA HIS A 121 -2.26 -10.24 28.41
C HIS A 121 -1.65 -8.88 28.81
N ARG A 122 -1.54 -8.64 30.12
CA ARG A 122 -0.96 -7.40 30.65
C ARG A 122 0.56 -7.43 30.43
N ILE A 123 1.03 -6.64 29.47
CA ILE A 123 2.45 -6.46 29.17
C ILE A 123 2.92 -5.20 29.91
N GLU A 124 4.00 -5.31 30.70
CA GLU A 124 4.60 -4.15 31.37
C GLU A 124 5.53 -3.36 30.44
N LYS A 125 6.17 -4.03 29.46
CA LYS A 125 7.08 -3.41 28.50
C LYS A 125 6.81 -3.87 27.08
N VAL A 126 6.74 -2.91 26.15
CA VAL A 126 6.55 -3.19 24.71
C VAL A 126 7.68 -4.08 24.15
N GLU A 127 8.89 -3.97 24.72
CA GLU A 127 10.07 -4.76 24.36
C GLU A 127 9.92 -6.27 24.61
N ASP A 128 9.06 -6.67 25.57
CA ASP A 128 8.81 -8.09 25.85
C ASP A 128 7.91 -8.74 24.79
N ALA A 129 7.15 -7.92 24.04
CA ALA A 129 6.19 -8.41 23.06
C ALA A 129 6.64 -8.20 21.61
N CYS A 130 7.39 -7.15 21.30
CA CYS A 130 7.91 -6.88 19.95
C CYS A 130 9.31 -6.26 20.00
N LYS A 131 10.14 -6.58 19.00
CA LYS A 131 11.47 -5.99 18.81
C LYS A 131 11.47 -5.06 17.60
N VAL A 132 12.38 -4.08 17.60
CA VAL A 132 12.62 -3.26 16.41
C VAL A 132 13.08 -4.17 15.27
N GLY A 133 12.43 -4.03 14.12
CA GLY A 133 12.69 -4.79 12.92
C GLY A 133 11.84 -6.05 12.77
N ASP A 134 11.03 -6.41 13.77
CA ASP A 134 10.14 -7.57 13.72
C ASP A 134 8.95 -7.32 12.79
N MET A 135 8.44 -8.37 12.16
CA MET A 135 7.30 -8.29 11.25
C MET A 135 6.05 -8.85 11.92
N MET A 136 5.01 -8.02 12.03
CA MET A 136 3.79 -8.37 12.73
C MET A 136 2.54 -8.00 11.94
N TRP A 137 1.51 -8.83 12.08
CA TRP A 137 0.19 -8.54 11.56
C TRP A 137 -0.48 -7.47 12.41
N VAL A 138 -0.94 -6.39 11.78
CA VAL A 138 -1.56 -5.26 12.45
C VAL A 138 -2.83 -4.88 11.71
N LYS A 139 -3.87 -4.60 12.48
CA LYS A 139 -5.14 -4.13 11.93
C LYS A 139 -5.23 -2.64 12.13
N VAL A 140 -5.63 -1.91 11.09
CA VAL A 140 -5.95 -0.50 11.21
C VAL A 140 -7.27 -0.35 11.95
N THR A 141 -7.22 0.26 13.13
CA THR A 141 -8.42 0.55 13.92
C THR A 141 -9.00 1.92 13.62
N ASP A 142 -8.15 2.91 13.37
CA ASP A 142 -8.56 4.28 13.17
C ASP A 142 -7.45 5.07 12.46
N ILE A 143 -7.81 6.14 11.76
CA ILE A 143 -6.87 7.03 11.09
C ILE A 143 -7.24 8.45 11.48
N ASP A 144 -6.37 9.07 12.26
CA ASP A 144 -6.54 10.45 12.72
C ASP A 144 -6.37 11.44 11.55
N GLU A 145 -6.98 12.63 11.62
CA GLU A 145 -6.94 13.67 10.57
C GLU A 145 -5.52 14.13 10.21
N LYS A 146 -4.55 13.86 11.09
CA LYS A 146 -3.11 14.10 10.86
C LYS A 146 -2.39 12.98 10.10
N GLY A 147 -3.12 11.97 9.62
CA GLY A 147 -2.57 10.80 8.93
C GLY A 147 -1.88 9.79 9.85
N ARG A 148 -2.11 9.87 11.17
CA ARG A 148 -1.58 8.90 12.14
C ARG A 148 -2.51 7.69 12.19
N VAL A 149 -1.97 6.53 11.85
CA VAL A 149 -2.72 5.27 11.80
C VAL A 149 -2.67 4.62 13.18
N ASN A 150 -3.80 4.44 13.85
CA ASN A 150 -3.86 3.63 15.06
C ASN A 150 -4.01 2.17 14.67
N LEU A 151 -3.06 1.36 15.11
CA LEU A 151 -2.99 -0.06 14.83
C LEU A 151 -3.30 -0.89 16.07
N SER A 152 -3.89 -2.05 15.84
CA SER A 152 -4.16 -3.03 16.89
C SER A 152 -3.70 -4.41 16.44
N HIS A 153 -2.78 -5.01 17.19
CA HIS A 153 -2.36 -6.39 17.00
C HIS A 153 -3.43 -7.36 17.51
N LYS A 154 -4.07 -7.02 18.64
CA LYS A 154 -5.13 -7.82 19.25
C LYS A 154 -6.34 -8.02 18.34
N ASP A 155 -6.76 -6.96 17.66
CA ASP A 155 -7.88 -7.03 16.72
C ASP A 155 -7.47 -7.78 15.44
N ALA A 156 -6.19 -7.70 15.03
CA ALA A 156 -5.65 -8.50 13.94
C ALA A 156 -5.69 -10.01 14.26
N VAL A 157 -5.22 -10.42 15.43
CA VAL A 157 -5.22 -11.82 15.85
C VAL A 157 -6.64 -12.38 16.00
N LYS A 158 -7.59 -11.57 16.47
CA LYS A 158 -9.01 -11.97 16.53
C LYS A 158 -9.61 -12.19 15.14
N GLU A 159 -9.31 -11.32 14.18
CA GLU A 159 -9.80 -11.48 12.82
C GLU A 159 -9.11 -12.60 12.07
N ILE A 160 -7.81 -12.81 12.27
CA ILE A 160 -7.08 -13.95 11.71
C ILE A 160 -7.70 -15.24 12.25
N LYS A 161 -7.97 -15.33 13.56
CA LYS A 161 -8.68 -16.48 14.15
C LYS A 161 -10.11 -16.63 13.63
N ALA A 162 -10.82 -15.53 13.39
CA ALA A 162 -12.17 -15.58 12.82
C ALA A 162 -12.16 -16.02 11.35
N LYS A 163 -11.17 -15.58 10.56
CA LYS A 163 -10.97 -15.98 9.15
C LYS A 163 -10.46 -17.41 9.02
N GLU A 164 -9.58 -17.86 9.92
CA GLU A 164 -9.19 -19.28 10.02
C GLU A 164 -10.38 -20.16 10.42
N ALA A 165 -11.23 -19.71 11.35
CA ALA A 165 -12.47 -20.40 11.70
C ALA A 165 -13.50 -20.42 10.55
N ALA A 166 -13.44 -19.43 9.65
CA ALA A 166 -14.23 -19.37 8.42
C ALA A 166 -13.62 -20.12 7.23
N GLY A 167 -12.40 -20.68 7.36
CA GLY A 167 -11.79 -21.58 6.37
C GLY A 167 -10.98 -20.93 5.25
N GLU A 168 -10.79 -19.61 5.25
CA GLU A 168 -9.90 -18.95 4.28
C GLU A 168 -8.48 -18.83 4.85
N ARG A 169 -7.57 -19.70 4.40
CA ARG A 169 -6.13 -19.56 4.65
C ARG A 169 -5.64 -18.29 3.95
N ILE A 170 -5.31 -17.26 4.74
CA ILE A 170 -4.52 -16.13 4.27
C ILE A 170 -3.13 -16.69 3.94
N LYS A 171 -2.78 -16.70 2.66
CA LYS A 171 -1.51 -17.21 2.13
C LYS A 171 -0.54 -16.07 1.89
#